data_AF-A0A5E4L0Q4-F1
#
_entry.id   AF-A0A5E4L0Q4-F1
#
_cell.length_a   1.000
_cell.length_b   1.000
_cell.length_c   1.000
_cell.angle_alpha   90.00
_cell.angle_beta   90.00
_cell.angle_gamma   90.00
#
_symmetry.space_group_name_H-M   'P 1'
#
loop_
_entity.id
_entity.type
_entity.pdbx_description
1 polymer ?
#
loop_
_entity_poly.entity_id
_entity_poly.type
_entity_poly.pdbx_seq_one_letter_code
_entity_poly.pdbx_strand_id
1 'polypeptide(L)'
;MADIYIYIAAFGFVAILYLTLRDIRIFHRTKIESYRKGALRGMVAGALAWIGMIVTLGNPSIGLTIVLVAVYINGKGKREDVFGNAPLAKRVLGETTIKK
;
A
#
# COMPACT_ATOMS: atom_id res chain seq x y z
N MET A 1 0.72 -26.90 -8.03
CA MET A 1 1.76 -26.20 -7.24
C MET A 1 1.64 -24.73 -7.60
N ALA A 2 1.45 -23.83 -6.63
CA ALA A 2 1.45 -22.39 -6.93
C ALA A 2 2.89 -21.93 -7.17
N ASP A 3 3.15 -21.31 -8.31
CA ASP A 3 4.48 -20.82 -8.67
C ASP A 3 4.92 -19.68 -7.74
N ILE A 4 6.23 -19.62 -7.46
CA ILE A 4 6.86 -18.59 -6.62
C ILE A 4 6.44 -17.17 -7.01
N TYR A 5 6.18 -16.95 -8.30
CA TYR A 5 5.76 -15.69 -8.88
C TYR A 5 4.41 -15.20 -8.34
N ILE A 6 3.46 -16.10 -8.09
CA ILE A 6 2.15 -15.76 -7.52
C ILE A 6 2.31 -15.24 -6.09
N TYR A 7 3.21 -15.84 -5.31
CA TYR A 7 3.49 -15.38 -3.94
C TYR A 7 4.13 -13.99 -3.93
N ILE A 8 5.05 -13.71 -4.86
CA ILE A 8 5.64 -12.38 -5.01
C ILE A 8 4.57 -11.35 -5.41
N ALA A 9 3.72 -11.70 -6.38
CA ALA A 9 2.62 -10.84 -6.82
C ALA A 9 1.62 -10.55 -5.68
N ALA A 10 1.23 -11.60 -4.94
CA ALA A 10 0.34 -11.49 -3.78
C ALA A 10 0.97 -10.64 -2.67
N PHE A 11 2.27 -10.80 -2.40
CA PHE A 11 2.97 -9.98 -1.42
C PHE A 11 2.93 -8.49 -1.79
N GLY A 12 3.17 -8.14 -3.06
CA GLY A 12 3.06 -6.77 -3.55
C GLY A 12 1.66 -6.19 -3.36
N PHE A 13 0.63 -6.96 -3.71
CA PHE A 13 -0.78 -6.56 -3.51
C PHE A 13 -1.12 -6.35 -2.03
N VAL A 14 -0.78 -7.31 -1.16
CA VAL A 14 -1.03 -7.22 0.29
C VAL A 14 -0.29 -6.05 0.91
N ALA A 15 0.94 -5.78 0.50
CA ALA A 15 1.71 -4.62 0.97
C ALA A 15 1.00 -3.31 0.60
N ILE A 16 0.52 -3.16 -0.64
CA ILE A 16 -0.22 -1.97 -1.07
C ILE A 16 -1.54 -1.83 -0.28
N LEU A 17 -2.30 -2.91 -0.11
CA LEU A 17 -3.53 -2.91 0.69
C LEU A 17 -3.27 -2.46 2.12
N TYR A 18 -2.27 -3.06 2.78
CA TYR A 18 -1.90 -2.72 4.14
C TYR A 18 -1.52 -1.24 4.29
N LEU A 19 -0.69 -0.72 3.38
CA LEU A 19 -0.29 0.69 3.37
C LEU A 19 -1.50 1.61 3.15
N THR A 20 -2.43 1.21 2.30
CA THR A 20 -3.66 1.97 2.00
C THR A 20 -4.58 2.00 3.22
N LEU A 21 -4.82 0.86 3.87
CA LEU A 21 -5.62 0.79 5.09
C LEU A 21 -4.98 1.59 6.22
N ARG A 22 -3.64 1.58 6.34
CA ARG A 22 -2.93 2.42 7.30
C ARG A 22 -3.17 3.90 7.02
N ASP A 23 -3.06 4.33 5.77
CA ASP A 23 -3.30 5.73 5.37
C ASP A 23 -4.75 6.15 5.66
N ILE A 24 -5.74 5.28 5.40
CA ILE A 24 -7.16 5.53 5.72
C ILE A 24 -7.35 5.69 7.23
N ARG A 25 -6.77 4.80 8.05
CA ARG A 25 -6.87 4.90 9.53
C ARG A 25 -6.23 6.17 10.06
N ILE A 26 -5.08 6.57 9.52
CA ILE A 26 -4.43 7.84 9.87
C ILE A 26 -5.33 9.01 9.51
N PHE A 27 -5.82 9.08 8.27
CA PHE A 27 -6.72 10.15 7.83
C PHE A 27 -8.00 10.22 8.69
N HIS A 28 -8.55 9.07 9.07
CA HIS A 28 -9.72 9.02 9.92
C HIS A 28 -9.46 9.67 11.30
N ARG A 29 -8.25 9.50 11.87
CA ARG A 29 -7.82 10.02 13.18
C ARG A 29 -7.30 11.46 13.16
N THR A 30 -6.66 11.88 12.06
CA THR A 30 -5.95 13.17 12.00
C THR A 30 -6.60 14.19 11.06
N LYS A 31 -7.44 13.74 10.13
CA LYS A 31 -8.05 14.54 9.05
C LYS A 31 -7.04 15.24 8.11
N ILE A 32 -5.77 14.80 8.11
CA ILE A 32 -4.72 15.39 7.27
C ILE A 32 -4.91 14.97 5.80
N GLU A 33 -5.12 15.94 4.91
CA GLU A 33 -5.42 15.67 3.49
C GLU A 33 -4.35 14.89 2.74
N SER A 34 -3.07 15.05 3.11
CA SER A 34 -1.97 14.31 2.47
C SER A 34 -2.13 12.79 2.61
N TYR A 35 -2.72 12.32 3.72
CA TYR A 35 -3.05 10.91 3.94
C TYR A 35 -4.28 10.46 3.14
N ARG A 36 -5.27 11.33 2.90
CA ARG A 36 -6.40 11.05 2.01
C ARG A 36 -5.95 10.87 0.56
N LYS A 37 -5.12 11.78 0.04
CA LYS A 37 -4.52 11.67 -1.30
C LYS A 37 -3.65 10.41 -1.40
N GLY A 38 -2.94 10.10 -0.31
CA GLY A 38 -2.22 8.85 -0.10
C GLY A 38 -3.06 7.60 -0.28
N ALA A 39 -4.16 7.51 0.46
CA ALA A 39 -5.10 6.40 0.40
C ALA A 39 -5.71 6.24 -1.01
N LEU A 40 -6.09 7.34 -1.65
CA LEU A 40 -6.64 7.31 -3.02
C LEU A 40 -5.65 6.71 -4.02
N ARG A 41 -4.39 7.15 -4.01
CA ARG A 41 -3.33 6.53 -4.83
C ARG A 41 -3.13 5.05 -4.50
N GLY A 42 -3.22 4.71 -3.22
CA GLY A 42 -3.12 3.32 -2.75
C GLY A 42 -4.24 2.43 -3.26
N MET A 43 -5.48 2.93 -3.36
CA MET A 43 -6.59 2.19 -3.95
C MET A 43 -6.39 1.94 -5.45
N VAL A 44 -5.96 2.95 -6.21
CA VAL A 44 -5.67 2.80 -7.65
C VAL A 44 -4.53 1.81 -7.88
N ALA A 45 -3.43 1.96 -7.14
CA ALA A 45 -2.31 1.03 -7.20
C ALA A 45 -2.72 -0.39 -6.75
N GLY A 46 -3.58 -0.50 -5.73
CA GLY A 46 -4.08 -1.79 -5.24
C GLY A 46 -4.91 -2.51 -6.30
N ALA A 47 -5.79 -1.79 -6.99
CA ALA A 47 -6.54 -2.35 -8.12
C ALA A 47 -5.61 -2.83 -9.24
N LEU A 48 -4.58 -2.05 -9.59
CA LEU A 48 -3.60 -2.45 -10.60
C LEU A 48 -2.79 -3.68 -10.16
N ALA A 49 -2.38 -3.75 -8.89
CA ALA A 49 -1.68 -4.91 -8.34
C ALA A 49 -2.56 -6.17 -8.30
N TRP A 50 -3.86 -6.02 -8.04
CA TRP A 50 -4.82 -7.13 -8.10
C TRP A 50 -4.94 -7.69 -9.53
N ILE A 51 -5.04 -6.80 -10.54
CA ILE A 51 -5.02 -7.20 -11.95
C ILE A 51 -3.70 -7.92 -12.30
N GLY A 52 -2.55 -7.35 -11.90
CA GLY A 52 -1.25 -7.97 -12.13
C GLY A 52 -1.11 -9.36 -11.49
N MET A 53 -1.67 -9.54 -10.29
CA MET A 53 -1.71 -10.84 -9.62
C MET A 53 -2.55 -11.86 -10.38
N ILE A 54 -3.71 -11.48 -10.93
CA ILE A 54 -4.52 -12.36 -11.78
C ILE A 54 -3.76 -12.73 -13.07
N VAL A 55 -3.15 -11.75 -13.72
CA VAL A 55 -2.37 -11.96 -14.96
C VAL A 55 -1.18 -12.92 -14.71
N THR A 56 -0.59 -12.89 -13.52
CA THR A 56 0.54 -13.76 -13.14
C THR A 56 0.16 -15.26 -13.24
N LEU A 57 -1.11 -15.61 -13.10
CA LEU A 57 -1.59 -17.00 -13.22
C LEU A 57 -1.41 -17.58 -14.63
N GLY A 58 -1.49 -16.73 -15.67
CA GLY A 58 -1.34 -17.15 -17.06
C GLY A 58 -0.01 -16.70 -17.69
N ASN A 59 0.53 -15.57 -17.26
CA ASN A 59 1.81 -15.03 -17.72
C ASN A 59 2.57 -14.38 -16.55
N PRO A 60 3.47 -15.12 -15.88
CA PRO A 60 4.18 -14.63 -14.71
C PRO A 60 4.99 -13.36 -14.96
N SER A 61 5.70 -13.27 -16.09
CA SER A 61 6.56 -12.13 -16.43
C SER A 61 5.77 -10.84 -16.58
N ILE A 62 4.65 -10.88 -17.32
CA ILE A 62 3.78 -9.71 -17.50
C ILE A 62 3.08 -9.35 -16.19
N GLY A 63 2.51 -10.35 -15.50
CA GLY A 63 1.80 -10.13 -14.25
C GLY A 63 2.68 -9.48 -13.18
N LEU A 64 3.92 -9.95 -13.01
CA LEU A 64 4.88 -9.35 -12.07
C LEU A 64 5.26 -7.93 -12.47
N THR A 65 5.45 -7.67 -13.76
CA THR A 65 5.75 -6.31 -14.24
C THR A 65 4.63 -5.35 -13.85
N ILE A 66 3.37 -5.74 -14.03
CA ILE A 66 2.21 -4.94 -13.62
C ILE A 66 2.21 -4.70 -12.11
N VAL A 67 2.47 -5.74 -11.29
CA VAL A 67 2.54 -5.59 -9.83
C VAL A 67 3.67 -4.65 -9.41
N LEU A 68 4.85 -4.75 -10.03
CA LEU A 68 5.98 -3.87 -9.72
C LEU A 68 5.69 -2.42 -10.12
N VAL A 69 5.04 -2.19 -11.26
CA VAL A 69 4.55 -0.86 -11.65
C VAL A 69 3.53 -0.33 -10.66
N ALA A 70 2.62 -1.17 -10.17
CA ALA A 70 1.67 -0.79 -9.13
C ALA A 70 2.36 -0.39 -7.82
N VAL A 71 3.39 -1.14 -7.39
CA VAL A 71 4.20 -0.80 -6.22
C VAL A 71 4.92 0.53 -6.42
N TYR A 72 5.49 0.77 -7.61
CA TYR A 72 6.15 2.02 -7.95
C TYR A 72 5.19 3.22 -7.87
N ILE A 73 3.99 3.10 -8.45
CA ILE A 73 2.95 4.13 -8.41
C ILE A 73 2.43 4.35 -6.97
N ASN A 74 2.41 3.30 -6.14
CA ASN A 74 2.06 3.41 -4.73
C ASN A 74 3.11 4.18 -3.90
N GLY A 75 4.26 4.54 -4.48
CA GLY A 75 5.24 5.44 -3.87
C GLY A 75 4.59 6.71 -3.33
N LYS A 76 4.79 6.97 -2.03
CA LYS A 76 4.21 8.14 -1.37
C LYS A 76 5.21 9.30 -1.39
N GLY A 77 4.74 10.50 -1.76
CA GLY A 77 5.55 11.72 -1.74
C GLY A 77 5.76 12.27 -0.31
N LYS A 78 6.27 13.50 -0.20
CA LYS A 78 6.45 14.20 1.08
C LYS A 78 5.11 14.28 1.84
N ARG A 79 5.15 13.93 3.13
CA ARG A 79 4.01 13.93 4.06
C ARG A 79 4.41 14.53 5.38
N GLU A 80 3.41 15.01 6.11
CA GLU A 80 3.56 15.43 7.49
C GLU A 80 3.93 14.25 8.38
N ASP A 81 4.88 14.47 9.29
CA ASP A 81 5.24 13.47 10.30
C ASP A 81 4.13 13.42 11.37
N VAL A 82 3.42 12.30 11.40
CA VAL A 82 2.34 12.02 12.37
C VAL A 82 2.78 11.07 13.49
N PHE A 83 4.00 10.55 13.41
CA PHE A 83 4.50 9.51 14.28
C PHE A 83 5.54 10.03 15.29
N GLY A 84 6.31 11.08 14.96
CA GLY A 84 7.36 11.60 15.84
C GLY A 84 8.27 10.48 16.35
N ASN A 85 8.46 10.38 17.67
CA ASN A 85 9.27 9.33 18.30
C ASN A 85 8.52 8.01 18.58
N ALA A 86 7.38 7.74 17.93
CA ALA A 86 6.62 6.52 18.17
C ALA A 86 7.42 5.24 17.77
N PRO A 87 7.39 4.18 18.61
CA PRO A 87 7.98 2.88 18.29
C PRO A 87 7.42 2.28 17.00
N LEU A 88 8.23 1.46 16.31
CA LEU A 88 7.90 0.87 15.02
C LEU A 88 6.58 0.09 15.05
N ALA A 89 6.30 -0.65 16.12
CA ALA A 89 5.04 -1.38 16.33
C ALA A 89 3.81 -0.45 16.29
N LYS A 90 3.87 0.72 16.93
CA LYS A 90 2.79 1.72 16.89
C LYS A 90 2.60 2.31 15.49
N ARG A 91 3.70 2.51 14.76
CA ARG A 91 3.67 3.01 13.38
C ARG A 91 3.03 2.00 12.42
N VAL A 92 3.30 0.70 12.60
CA VAL A 92 2.67 -0.40 11.84
C VAL A 92 1.14 -0.34 12.03
N LEU A 93 0.70 -0.15 13.26
CA LEU A 93 -0.72 -0.05 13.58
C LEU A 93 -1.36 1.29 13.14
N GLY A 94 -0.59 2.24 12.63
CA GLY A 94 -1.09 3.57 12.25
C GLY A 94 -1.55 4.40 13.45
N GLU A 95 -0.96 4.17 14.63
CA GLU A 95 -1.16 5.00 15.80
C GLU A 95 -0.43 6.33 15.63
N THR A 96 -1.19 7.42 15.68
CA THR A 96 -0.66 8.78 15.56
C THR A 96 -0.66 9.45 16.93
N THR A 97 0.38 10.25 17.20
CA THR A 97 0.43 11.14 18.38
C THR A 97 -0.51 12.33 18.22
N ILE A 98 -0.83 12.69 16.98
CA ILE A 98 -1.81 13.73 16.64
C ILE A 98 -3.21 13.10 16.65
N LYS A 99 -4.13 13.68 17.42
CA LYS A 99 -5.58 13.40 17.39
C LYS A 99 -6.32 14.72 17.21
N LYS A 100 -7.22 14.79 16.24
CA LYS A 100 -8.14 15.92 16.04
C LYS A 100 -9.57 15.43 16.24
#